data_AF-A0A366E806-F1
#
_entry.id   AF-A0A366E806-F1
#
_cell.length_a   1.000
_cell.length_b   1.000
_cell.length_c   1.000
_cell.angle_alpha   90.00
_cell.angle_beta   90.00
_cell.angle_gamma   90.00
#
_symmetry.space_group_name_H-M   'P 1'
#
loop_
_entity.id
_entity.type
_entity.pdbx_description
1 polymer ?
#
loop_
_entity_poly.entity_id
_entity_poly.type
_entity_poly.pdbx_seq_one_letter_code
_entity_poly.pdbx_strand_id
1 'polypeptide(L)' 'MMTKPQVKERAEEQASAMTEDQKAAIRMLANDLHRLNHAVMKAVEAGVSVELVRSARHHGGAGQWGDLLTPVVLTRN' A
#
# COMPACT_ATOMS: atom_id res chain seq x y z
N MET A 1 9.35 -24.04 23.58
CA MET A 1 9.00 -23.87 22.16
C MET A 1 8.02 -22.69 22.09
N MET A 2 8.45 -21.51 21.66
CA MET A 2 7.54 -20.36 21.52
C MET A 2 6.90 -20.42 20.13
N THR A 3 5.63 -20.81 20.07
CA THR A 3 4.79 -20.74 18.88
C THR A 3 4.67 -19.28 18.47
N LYS A 4 5.20 -18.93 17.29
CA LYS A 4 4.92 -17.63 16.66
C LYS A 4 3.39 -17.53 16.47
N PRO A 5 2.72 -16.46 16.94
CA PRO A 5 1.29 -16.32 16.73
C PRO A 5 1.01 -16.35 15.23
N GLN A 6 -0.04 -17.07 14.85
CA GLN A 6 -0.41 -17.20 13.44
C GLN A 6 -0.69 -15.80 12.89
N VAL A 7 -0.29 -15.52 11.64
CA VAL A 7 -0.39 -14.18 11.01
C VAL A 7 -1.77 -13.52 11.23
N LYS A 8 -2.82 -14.33 11.30
CA LYS A 8 -4.20 -13.93 11.61
C LYS A 8 -4.38 -13.37 13.02
N GLU A 9 -3.82 -14.03 14.03
CA GLU A 9 -3.90 -13.65 15.45
C GLU A 9 -3.23 -12.28 15.69
N ARG A 10 -2.09 -12.03 15.03
CA ARG A 10 -1.41 -10.71 15.06
C ARG A 10 -2.23 -9.61 14.38
N ALA A 11 -2.91 -9.94 13.28
CA ALA A 11 -3.77 -9.00 12.58
C ALA A 11 -5.01 -8.65 13.42
N GLU A 12 -5.57 -9.62 14.14
CA GLU A 12 -6.71 -9.44 15.05
C GLU A 12 -6.32 -8.64 16.31
N GLU A 13 -5.16 -8.90 16.91
CA GLU A 13 -4.61 -8.11 18.03
C GLU A 13 -4.25 -6.67 17.64
N GLN A 14 -3.70 -6.45 16.44
CA GLN A 14 -3.47 -5.09 15.95
C GLN A 14 -4.77 -4.37 15.61
N ALA A 15 -5.77 -5.09 15.09
CA ALA A 15 -7.09 -4.51 14.82
C ALA A 15 -7.83 -4.14 16.11
N SER A 16 -7.68 -4.87 17.21
CA SER A 16 -8.30 -4.51 18.49
C SER A 16 -7.66 -3.29 19.17
N ALA A 17 -6.43 -2.92 18.79
CA ALA A 17 -5.73 -1.73 19.27
C ALA A 17 -5.94 -0.46 18.42
N MET A 18 -6.59 -0.58 17.25
CA MET A 18 -6.82 0.54 16.33
C MET A 18 -8.16 1.22 16.54
N THR A 19 -8.16 2.55 16.46
CA THR A 19 -9.39 3.34 16.37
C THR A 19 -10.16 3.01 15.09
N GLU A 20 -11.47 3.26 15.07
CA GLU A 20 -12.30 3.03 13.88
C GLU A 20 -11.85 3.88 12.69
N ASP A 21 -11.38 5.11 12.92
CA ASP A 21 -10.84 5.98 11.88
C ASP A 21 -9.57 5.39 11.25
N GLN A 22 -8.66 4.83 12.06
CA GLN A 22 -7.47 4.15 11.56
C GLN A 22 -7.85 2.93 10.72
N LYS A 23 -8.82 2.13 11.17
CA LYS A 23 -9.32 0.99 10.40
C LYS A 23 -9.94 1.42 9.08
N ALA A 24 -10.73 2.50 9.08
CA ALA A 24 -11.33 3.06 7.87
C ALA A 24 -10.25 3.54 6.88
N ALA A 25 -9.25 4.27 7.35
CA ALA A 25 -8.12 4.73 6.54
C ALA A 25 -7.34 3.56 5.91
N ILE A 26 -7.08 2.48 6.66
CA ILE A 26 -6.41 1.28 6.16
C ILE A 26 -7.23 0.58 5.08
N ARG A 27 -8.55 0.45 5.27
CA ARG A 27 -9.44 -0.14 4.25
C ARG A 27 -9.44 0.70 2.97
N MET A 28 -9.50 2.03 3.09
CA MET A 28 -9.42 2.93 1.94
C MET A 28 -8.09 2.75 1.21
N LEU A 29 -6.96 2.77 1.93
CA LEU A 29 -5.63 2.57 1.36
C LEU A 29 -5.51 1.22 0.62
N ALA A 30 -6.04 0.14 1.19
CA ALA A 30 -6.04 -1.17 0.54
C ALA A 30 -6.85 -1.18 -0.77
N ASN A 31 -8.02 -0.53 -0.76
CA ASN A 31 -8.87 -0.40 -1.95
C ASN A 31 -8.17 0.42 -3.05
N ASP A 32 -7.56 1.55 -2.69
CA ASP A 32 -6.87 2.42 -3.64
C ASP A 32 -5.62 1.75 -4.22
N LEU A 33 -4.88 1.00 -3.40
CA LEU A 33 -3.76 0.19 -3.88
C LEU A 33 -4.21 -0.87 -4.88
N HIS A 34 -5.34 -1.55 -4.61
CA HIS A 34 -5.89 -2.51 -5.56
C HIS A 34 -6.29 -1.85 -6.89
N ARG A 35 -6.92 -0.66 -6.83
CA ARG A 35 -7.24 0.13 -8.03
C ARG A 35 -5.99 0.55 -8.80
N LEU A 36 -4.95 0.99 -8.11
CA LEU A 36 -3.67 1.34 -8.71
C LEU A 36 -3.04 0.13 -9.41
N ASN A 37 -2.98 -1.02 -8.75
CA ASN A 37 -2.46 -2.26 -9.34
C ASN A 37 -3.23 -2.62 -10.62
N HIS A 38 -4.55 -2.49 -10.62
CA HIS A 38 -5.37 -2.73 -11.81
C HIS A 38 -5.11 -1.71 -12.93
N ALA A 39 -4.88 -0.44 -12.60
CA ALA A 39 -4.48 0.57 -13.57
C ALA A 39 -3.11 0.27 -14.19
N VAL A 40 -2.14 -0.18 -13.38
CA VAL A 40 -0.83 -0.64 -13.85
C VAL A 40 -0.97 -1.81 -14.82
N MET A 41 -1.77 -2.83 -14.48
CA MET A 41 -2.02 -3.97 -15.37
C MET A 41 -2.57 -3.51 -16.73
N LYS A 42 -3.56 -2.62 -16.75
CA LYS A 42 -4.12 -2.07 -17.98
C LYS A 42 -3.10 -1.29 -18.82
N ALA A 43 -2.23 -0.51 -18.17
CA ALA A 43 -1.17 0.21 -18.88
C ALA A 43 -0.17 -0.78 -19.52
N VAL A 44 0.18 -1.85 -18.81
CA VAL A 44 1.03 -2.93 -19.35
C VAL A 44 0.37 -3.66 -20.52
N GLU A 45 -0.91 -3.99 -20.41
CA GLU A 45 -1.70 -4.58 -21.52
C GLU A 45 -1.77 -3.66 -22.74
N ALA A 46 -1.76 -2.34 -22.53
CA ALA A 46 -1.69 -1.34 -23.59
C ALA A 46 -0.28 -1.16 -24.20
N GLY A 47 0.72 -1.90 -23.73
CA GLY A 47 2.06 -1.97 -24.32
C GLY A 47 3.11 -1.04 -23.71
N VAL A 48 2.85 -0.41 -22.56
CA VAL A 48 3.85 0.40 -21.84
C VAL A 48 4.39 -0.32 -20.61
N SER A 49 5.66 -0.07 -20.27
CA SER A 49 6.22 -0.47 -18.98
C SER A 49 5.92 0.59 -17.93
N VAL A 50 5.58 0.19 -16.70
CA VAL A 50 5.31 1.10 -15.58
C VAL A 50 6.18 0.72 -14.39
N GLU A 51 6.90 1.69 -13.86
CA GLU A 51 7.67 1.58 -12.61
C GLU A 51 7.13 2.59 -11.59
N LEU A 52 6.89 2.16 -10.34
CA LEU A 52 6.50 3.07 -9.26
C LEU A 52 7.74 3.43 -8.45
N VAL A 53 8.19 4.68 -8.59
CA VAL A 53 9.37 5.20 -7.88
C VAL A 53 8.91 6.00 -6.67
N ARG A 54 9.56 5.78 -5.52
CA ARG A 54 9.33 6.61 -4.34
C ARG A 54 9.92 8.01 -4.57
N SER A 55 9.08 9.02 -4.66
CA SER A 55 9.47 10.42 -4.86
C SER A 55 9.61 11.19 -3.56
N ALA A 56 8.84 10.81 -2.53
CA ALA A 56 8.89 11.44 -1.22
C ALA A 56 8.40 10.50 -0.11
N ARG A 57 8.49 10.97 1.13
CA ARG A 57 7.89 10.33 2.30
C ARG A 57 7.07 11.37 3.05
N HIS A 58 5.81 11.08 3.29
CA HIS A 58 4.96 11.87 4.17
C HIS A 58 5.23 11.46 5.62
N HIS A 59 5.34 12.43 6.52
CA HIS A 59 5.55 12.20 7.95
C HIS A 59 4.39 12.83 8.73
N GLY A 60 3.71 12.03 9.57
CA GLY A 60 2.52 12.41 10.33
C GLY A 60 2.82 13.08 11.68
N GLY A 61 4.05 13.54 11.94
CA GLY A 61 4.44 14.27 13.15
C GLY A 61 4.65 13.43 14.42
N ALA A 62 3.89 12.34 14.63
CA ALA A 62 4.03 11.46 15.80
C ALA A 62 4.81 10.16 15.50
N GLY A 63 5.72 10.20 14.52
CA GLY A 63 6.58 9.09 14.12
C GLY A 63 6.01 8.17 13.02
N GLN A 64 4.73 8.33 12.65
CA GLN A 64 4.14 7.63 11.50
C GLN A 64 4.66 8.23 10.20
N TRP A 65 4.81 7.39 9.18
CA TRP A 65 5.23 7.82 7.85
C TRP A 65 4.64 6.92 6.78
N GLY A 66 4.60 7.42 5.55
CA GLY A 66 4.13 6.68 4.37
C GLY A 66 4.86 7.15 3.11
N ASP A 67 5.09 6.24 2.18
CA ASP A 67 5.78 6.55 0.92
C ASP A 67 4.81 7.16 -0.09
N LEU A 68 5.28 8.21 -0.79
CA LEU A 68 4.59 8.80 -1.91
C LEU A 68 5.28 8.32 -3.19
N LEU A 69 4.48 7.74 -4.10
CA LEU A 69 4.96 7.10 -5.32
C LEU A 69 4.64 7.97 -6.54
N THR A 70 5.54 7.96 -7.51
CA THR A 70 5.35 8.57 -8.83
C THR A 70 5.56 7.50 -9.89
N PRO A 71 4.62 7.30 -10.83
CA PRO A 71 4.80 6.35 -11.91
C PRO A 71 5.78 6.91 -12.96
N VAL A 72 6.75 6.11 -13.35
CA VAL A 72 7.59 6.29 -14.53
C VAL A 72 7.06 5.36 -15.61
N VAL A 73 6.72 5.90 -16.78
CA VAL A 73 6.10 5.16 -17.88
C VAL A 73 7.04 5.18 -19.09
N LEU A 74 7.31 4.01 -19.65
CA LEU A 74 8.26 3.81 -20.74
C LEU A 74 7.58 3.05 -21.89
N THR A 75 7.78 3.50 -23.11
CA THR A 75 7.42 2.75 -24.32
C THR A 75 8.61 1.91 -24.77
N ARG A 76 8.38 0.72 -25.36
CA ARG A 76 9.44 0.04 -26.11
C ARG A 76 9.79 0.88 -27.34
N ASN A 77 11.09 1.18 -27.50
CA ASN A 77 11.62 1.71 -28.76
C ASN A 77 11.65 0.61 -29.83
#